data_AF-A0A9E1Y0K5-F1
#
_entry.id   AF-A0A9E1Y0K5-F1
#
_cell.length_a   1.000
_cell.length_b   1.000
_cell.length_c   1.000
_cell.angle_alpha   90.00
_cell.angle_beta   90.00
_cell.angle_gamma   90.00
#
_symmetry.space_group_name_H-M   'P 1'
#
loop_
_entity.id
_entity.type
_entity.pdbx_description
1 polymer ?
#
loop_
_entity_poly.entity_id
_entity_poly.type
_entity_poly.pdbx_seq_one_letter_code
_entity_poly.pdbx_strand_id
1 'polypeptide(L)' 'MSKNAIWVTGTLFAILLGLAMGYMGSDEGVLVQGLPLFAGCVALSFAVQWCAFVPAYGFSTEK' A
#
# COMPACT_ATOMS: atom_id res chain seq x y z
N MET A 1 -19.39 -6.67 -14.51
CA MET A 1 -18.12 -5.93 -14.36
C MET A 1 -17.03 -6.73 -15.03
N SER A 2 -16.10 -6.11 -15.77
CA SER A 2 -15.00 -6.87 -16.39
C SER A 2 -14.06 -7.42 -15.32
N LYS A 3 -13.41 -8.55 -15.57
CA LYS A 3 -12.46 -9.16 -14.60
C LYS A 3 -11.38 -8.14 -14.20
N ASN A 4 -10.90 -7.36 -15.16
CA ASN A 4 -9.90 -6.31 -14.95
C ASN A 4 -10.40 -5.20 -14.02
N ALA A 5 -11.67 -4.81 -14.13
CA ALA A 5 -12.25 -3.81 -13.24
C ALA A 5 -12.27 -4.30 -11.77
N ILE A 6 -12.55 -5.59 -11.53
CA ILE A 6 -12.49 -6.17 -10.17
C ILE A 6 -11.08 -5.99 -9.58
N TRP A 7 -10.04 -6.41 -10.33
CA TRP A 7 -8.66 -6.31 -9.87
C TRP A 7 -8.24 -4.86 -9.57
N VAL A 8 -8.51 -3.94 -10.50
CA VAL A 8 -8.16 -2.52 -10.33
C VAL A 8 -8.88 -1.91 -9.13
N THR A 9 -10.19 -2.17 -8.99
CA THR A 9 -10.95 -1.66 -7.84
C THR A 9 -10.45 -2.20 -6.51
N GLY A 10 -10.10 -3.49 -6.44
CA GLY A 10 -9.54 -4.10 -5.23
C GLY A 10 -8.19 -3.49 -4.83
N THR A 11 -7.29 -3.29 -5.80
CA THR A 11 -6.00 -2.63 -5.55
C THR A 11 -6.18 -1.19 -5.09
N LEU A 12 -7.04 -0.41 -5.75
CA LEU A 12 -7.34 0.96 -5.34
C LEU A 12 -7.92 1.01 -3.93
N PHE A 13 -8.85 0.11 -3.61
CA PHE A 13 -9.44 0.02 -2.28
C PHE A 13 -8.39 -0.29 -1.20
N ALA A 14 -7.48 -1.23 -1.46
CA ALA A 14 -6.40 -1.57 -0.54
C ALA A 14 -5.46 -0.37 -0.28
N ILE A 15 -5.11 0.38 -1.33
CA ILE A 15 -4.28 1.59 -1.19
C ILE A 15 -5.01 2.66 -0.37
N LEU A 16 -6.29 2.91 -0.66
CA LEU A 16 -7.10 3.88 0.09
C LEU A 16 -7.24 3.49 1.56
N LEU A 17 -7.42 2.20 1.84
CA LEU A 17 -7.47 1.69 3.21
C LEU A 17 -6.13 1.90 3.93
N GLY A 18 -5.02 1.61 3.25
CA GLY A 18 -3.67 1.87 3.77
C GLY A 18 -3.44 3.35 4.07
N LEU A 19 -3.87 4.26 3.20
CA LEU A 19 -3.80 5.70 3.44
C LEU A 19 -4.65 6.14 4.63
N ALA A 20 -5.87 5.63 4.74
CA ALA A 20 -6.76 5.91 5.86
C ALA A 20 -6.14 5.44 7.18
N MET A 21 -5.58 4.22 7.21
CA MET A 21 -4.85 3.69 8.35
C MET A 21 -3.63 4.55 8.68
N GLY A 22 -2.81 4.89 7.69
CA GLY A 22 -1.63 5.72 7.85
C GLY A 22 -1.95 7.09 8.44
N TYR A 23 -3.06 7.69 8.03
CA TYR A 23 -3.55 8.95 8.60
C TYR A 23 -4.07 8.77 10.04
N MET A 24 -5.03 7.87 10.25
CA MET A 24 -5.67 7.69 11.55
C MET A 24 -4.72 7.15 12.62
N GLY A 25 -3.82 6.23 12.26
CA GLY A 25 -2.83 5.66 13.17
C GLY A 25 -1.62 6.58 13.42
N SER A 26 -1.53 7.69 12.68
CA SER A 26 -0.54 8.74 12.97
C SER A 26 -1.06 9.78 13.97
N ASP A 27 -2.34 9.73 14.34
CA ASP A 27 -2.90 10.61 15.38
C ASP A 27 -2.19 10.37 16.72
N GLU A 28 -1.75 11.46 17.36
CA GLU A 28 -0.89 11.45 18.57
C GLU A 28 0.41 10.61 18.47
N GLY A 29 0.85 10.27 17.25
CA GLY A 29 2.02 9.45 16.99
C GLY A 29 3.37 10.20 17.08
N VAL A 30 4.46 9.46 16.91
CA VAL A 30 5.82 10.02 16.87
C VAL A 30 6.11 10.66 15.52
N LEU A 31 6.60 11.90 15.54
CA LEU A 31 7.12 12.60 14.37
C LEU A 31 8.64 12.45 14.28
N VAL A 32 9.15 12.10 13.11
CA VAL A 32 10.58 12.08 12.77
C VAL A 32 10.80 13.07 11.64
N GLN A 33 11.61 14.10 11.88
CA GLN A 33 11.86 15.19 10.91
C GLN A 33 10.55 15.84 10.38
N GLY A 34 9.51 15.89 11.21
CA GLY A 34 8.21 16.45 10.83
C GLY A 34 7.28 15.50 10.07
N LEU A 35 7.69 14.24 9.80
CA LEU A 35 6.83 13.21 9.23
C LEU A 35 6.34 12.21 10.29
N PRO A 36 5.08 11.75 10.24
CA PRO A 36 4.61 10.68 11.10
C PRO A 36 5.32 9.36 10.82
N LEU A 37 5.96 8.80 11.85
CA LEU A 37 6.66 7.53 11.73
C LEU A 37 5.73 6.39 11.32
N PHE A 38 4.51 6.38 11.86
CA PHE A 38 3.50 5.37 11.54
C PHE A 38 3.12 5.38 10.05
N ALA A 39 2.82 6.56 9.48
CA ALA A 39 2.57 6.70 8.04
C ALA A 39 3.76 6.22 7.19
N GLY A 40 5.00 6.50 7.64
CA GLY A 40 6.21 5.98 7.02
C GLY A 40 6.29 4.45 7.02
N CYS A 41 5.97 3.80 8.14
CA CYS A 41 5.92 2.33 8.25
C CYS A 41 4.85 1.71 7.35
N VAL A 42 3.67 2.33 7.24
CA VAL A 42 2.61 1.89 6.32
C VAL A 42 3.08 1.98 4.87
N ALA A 43 3.64 3.12 4.47
CA ALA A 43 4.19 3.29 3.12
C ALA A 43 5.29 2.27 2.82
N LEU A 44 6.18 2.02 3.77
CA LEU A 44 7.25 1.03 3.64
C LEU A 44 6.71 -0.39 3.48
N SER A 45 5.63 -0.73 4.17
CA SER A 45 4.97 -2.05 4.05
C SER A 45 4.43 -2.28 2.64
N PHE A 46 3.78 -1.27 2.03
CA PHE A 46 3.36 -1.34 0.63
C PHE A 46 4.55 -1.41 -0.33
N ALA A 47 5.60 -0.64 -0.09
CA ALA A 47 6.80 -0.66 -0.93
C ALA A 47 7.46 -2.05 -0.91
N VAL A 48 7.63 -2.66 0.26
CA VAL A 48 8.19 -4.02 0.40
C VAL A 48 7.30 -5.04 -0.31
N GLN A 49 5.98 -4.95 -0.14
CA GLN A 49 5.05 -5.84 -0.83
C GLN A 49 5.15 -5.71 -2.35
N TRP A 50 5.19 -4.48 -2.87
CA TRP A 50 5.31 -4.22 -4.30
C TRP A 50 6.65 -4.65 -4.89
N CYS A 51 7.74 -4.57 -4.12
CA CYS A 51 9.03 -5.12 -4.53
C CYS A 51 8.95 -6.63 -4.85
N ALA A 52 8.01 -7.37 -4.27
CA ALA A 52 7.76 -8.77 -4.62
C ALA A 52 6.70 -8.92 -5.72
N PHE A 53 5.53 -8.30 -5.55
CA PHE A 53 4.38 -8.53 -6.42
C PHE A 53 4.48 -7.87 -7.80
N VAL A 54 5.03 -6.65 -7.89
CA VAL A 54 5.12 -5.94 -9.17
C VAL A 54 6.07 -6.65 -10.14
N PRO A 55 7.29 -7.07 -9.73
CA PRO A 55 8.14 -7.88 -10.58
C PRO A 55 7.53 -9.25 -10.92
N ALA A 56 6.90 -9.93 -9.96
CA ALA A 56 6.25 -11.22 -10.20
C ALA A 56 5.17 -11.12 -11.29
N TYR A 57 4.35 -10.07 -11.25
CA TYR A 57 3.36 -9.78 -12.28
C TYR A 57 4.01 -9.43 -13.63
N GLY A 58 5.01 -8.53 -13.62
CA GLY A 58 5.69 -8.08 -14.84
C GLY A 58 6.44 -9.19 -15.58
N PHE A 59 7.07 -10.11 -14.84
CA PHE A 59 7.74 -11.27 -15.41
C PHE A 59 6.81 -12.47 -15.60
N SER A 60 5.53 -12.37 -15.19
CA SER A 60 4.57 -13.48 -15.18
C SER A 60 5.19 -14.75 -14.62
N THR A 61 5.85 -14.65 -13.45
CA THR A 61 6.52 -15.79 -12.81
C THR A 61 5.52 -16.83 -12.31
N GLU A 62 4.25 -16.50 -12.35
CA GLU A 62 3.11 -17.34 -12.02
C GLU A 62 2.41 -17.73 -13.33
N LYS A 63 2.12 -19.02 -13.51
CA LYS A 63 1.34 -19.54 -14.64
C LYS A 63 -0.15 -19.38 -14.40
#